data_AF-A0A6C0JLE2-F1
#
_entry.id   AF-A0A6C0JLE2-F1
#
_cell.length_a   1.000
_cell.length_b   1.000
_cell.length_c   1.000
_cell.angle_alpha   90.00
_cell.angle_beta   90.00
_cell.angle_gamma   90.00
#
_symmetry.space_group_name_H-M   'P 1'
#
loop_
_entity.id
_entity.type
_entity.pdbx_description
1 polymer ?
#
loop_
_entity_poly.entity_id
_entity_poly.type
_entity_poly.pdbx_seq_one_letter_code
_entity_poly.pdbx_strand_id
1 'polypeptide(L)'
;MELVTEPDTYSPSIDDMGNYIDKIPPFTTIKNGIRCPCGSRKDKVYDTYNIFSQHIKSKAHQKWLQGLNLNKANYYIENEELKTTLQQQRMVIAKLEKELQNKIMTIDFLTQQLASKSINQKVVTNLLDFD
;
A
#
# COMPACT_ATOMS: atom_id res chain seq x y z
N MET A 1 -5.33 44.54 12.31
CA MET A 1 -5.99 43.56 11.43
C MET A 1 -5.91 42.23 12.17
N GLU A 2 -6.99 41.81 12.83
CA GLU A 2 -7.03 40.46 13.40
C GLU A 2 -7.02 39.47 12.24
N LEU A 3 -6.05 38.56 12.24
CA LEU A 3 -6.05 37.43 11.33
C LEU A 3 -7.25 36.57 11.71
N VAL A 4 -8.30 36.59 10.90
CA VAL A 4 -9.43 35.68 11.05
C VAL A 4 -8.92 34.27 10.75
N THR A 5 -8.60 33.50 11.79
CA THR A 5 -8.15 32.12 11.63
C THR A 5 -9.36 31.20 11.44
N GLU A 6 -9.22 30.16 10.63
CA GLU A 6 -10.31 29.21 10.45
C GLU A 6 -10.52 28.36 11.72
N PRO A 7 -11.74 27.83 11.95
CA PRO A 7 -11.98 26.86 13.03
C PRO A 7 -11.16 25.58 12.83
N ASP A 8 -10.60 25.05 13.92
CA ASP A 8 -9.79 23.83 13.88
C ASP A 8 -10.64 22.60 13.54
N THR A 9 -10.02 21.56 12.97
CA THR A 9 -10.67 20.27 12.74
C THR A 9 -10.32 19.29 13.85
N TYR A 10 -11.34 18.64 14.42
CA TYR A 10 -11.17 17.64 15.46
C TYR A 10 -10.46 16.38 14.96
N SER A 11 -9.47 15.95 15.72
CA SER A 11 -8.81 14.66 15.62
C SER A 11 -8.92 13.91 16.96
N PRO A 12 -9.32 12.62 16.97
CA PRO A 12 -9.29 11.81 18.18
C PRO A 12 -7.86 11.64 18.70
N SER A 13 -7.72 11.40 19.99
CA SER A 13 -6.43 11.01 20.60
C SER A 13 -6.20 9.51 20.44
N ILE A 14 -4.98 9.06 20.67
CA ILE A 14 -4.60 7.65 20.63
C ILE A 14 -4.26 7.21 22.05
N ASP A 15 -4.85 6.08 22.49
CA ASP A 15 -4.53 5.46 23.79
C ASP A 15 -3.22 4.64 23.75
N ASP A 16 -2.80 4.09 24.88
CA ASP A 16 -1.57 3.28 24.98
C ASP A 16 -1.62 1.99 24.14
N MET A 17 -2.83 1.53 23.78
CA MET A 17 -3.08 0.38 22.91
C MET A 17 -3.19 0.80 21.42
N GLY A 18 -3.02 2.09 21.13
CA GLY A 18 -3.11 2.66 19.80
C GLY A 18 -4.54 2.90 19.30
N ASN A 19 -5.58 2.72 20.11
CA ASN A 19 -6.97 2.95 19.69
C ASN A 19 -7.30 4.44 19.68
N TYR A 20 -8.11 4.85 18.70
CA TYR A 20 -8.68 6.18 18.67
C TYR A 20 -9.71 6.34 19.81
N ILE A 21 -9.48 7.32 20.66
CA ILE A 21 -10.32 7.69 21.80
C ILE A 21 -10.70 9.17 21.74
N ASP A 22 -11.88 9.48 22.27
CA ASP A 22 -12.31 10.87 22.37
C ASP A 22 -11.63 11.60 23.52
N LYS A 23 -10.98 12.71 23.21
CA LYS A 23 -10.43 13.64 24.19
C LYS A 23 -10.74 15.06 23.75
N ILE A 24 -11.63 15.73 24.47
CA ILE A 24 -12.06 17.08 24.11
C ILE A 24 -10.89 18.05 24.35
N PRO A 25 -10.44 18.79 23.33
CA PRO A 25 -9.41 19.79 23.51
C PRO A 25 -9.86 20.93 24.44
N PRO A 26 -8.93 21.63 25.12
CA PRO A 26 -9.28 22.81 25.91
C PRO A 26 -9.81 23.93 25.02
N PHE A 27 -11.08 24.31 25.19
CA PHE A 27 -11.71 25.44 24.48
C PHE A 27 -11.15 26.81 24.91
N THR A 28 -10.29 26.85 25.92
CA THR A 28 -9.49 28.03 26.27
C THR A 28 -8.46 28.37 25.20
N THR A 29 -8.00 27.37 24.45
CA THR A 29 -6.99 27.52 23.40
C THR A 29 -7.63 27.68 22.02
N ILE A 30 -8.83 27.11 21.82
CA ILE A 30 -9.57 27.16 20.56
C ILE A 30 -10.51 28.36 20.56
N LYS A 31 -10.08 29.47 19.93
CA LYS A 31 -10.85 30.71 19.90
C LYS A 31 -12.01 30.71 18.90
N ASN A 32 -11.89 29.95 17.80
CA ASN A 32 -12.85 29.97 16.69
C ASN A 32 -13.70 28.71 16.61
N GLY A 33 -13.79 27.96 17.71
CA GLY A 33 -14.48 26.67 17.77
C GLY A 33 -13.79 25.58 16.96
N ILE A 34 -14.43 24.41 16.94
CA ILE A 34 -13.91 23.20 16.31
C ILE A 34 -14.94 22.56 15.37
N ARG A 35 -14.50 21.97 14.26
CA ARG A 35 -15.32 21.20 13.33
C ARG A 35 -15.06 19.72 13.54
N CYS A 36 -16.11 18.90 13.59
CA CYS A 36 -15.92 17.43 13.57
C CYS A 36 -16.09 16.89 12.14
N PRO A 37 -15.14 16.08 11.64
CA PRO A 37 -15.28 15.41 10.34
C PRO A 37 -16.38 14.35 10.33
N CYS A 38 -16.85 13.92 11.50
CA CYS A 38 -17.96 12.99 11.66
C CYS A 38 -19.35 13.58 11.36
N GLY A 39 -19.46 14.91 11.31
CA GLY A 39 -20.74 15.59 11.14
C GLY A 39 -21.21 15.60 9.68
N SER A 40 -22.52 15.44 9.46
CA SER A 40 -23.13 15.54 8.12
C SER A 40 -23.02 16.95 7.52
N ARG A 41 -22.86 17.98 8.37
CA ARG A 41 -22.69 19.38 7.97
C ARG A 41 -21.23 19.78 8.14
N LYS A 42 -20.50 19.93 7.03
CA LYS A 42 -19.09 20.37 7.02
C LYS A 42 -18.92 21.77 7.62
N ASP A 43 -19.93 22.61 7.48
CA ASP A 43 -19.90 23.99 7.94
C ASP A 43 -20.23 24.17 9.43
N LYS A 44 -20.63 23.10 10.14
CA LYS A 44 -20.98 23.20 11.56
C LYS A 44 -19.72 23.35 12.41
N VAL A 45 -19.64 24.48 13.12
CA VAL A 45 -18.63 24.76 14.15
C VAL A 45 -19.25 24.53 15.52
N TYR A 46 -18.47 23.94 16.40
CA TYR A 46 -18.79 23.76 17.82
C TYR A 46 -17.96 24.75 18.61
N ASP A 47 -18.59 25.77 19.17
CA ASP A 47 -17.88 26.92 19.76
C ASP A 47 -17.60 26.75 21.25
N THR A 48 -18.25 25.80 21.90
CA THR A 48 -18.08 25.55 23.35
C THR A 48 -17.88 24.09 23.65
N TYR A 49 -17.18 23.86 24.76
CA TYR A 49 -16.94 22.53 25.31
C TYR A 49 -18.22 21.72 25.48
N ASN A 50 -19.29 22.33 26.01
CA ASN A 50 -20.54 21.61 26.29
C ASN A 50 -21.23 21.13 25.00
N ILE A 51 -21.27 21.97 23.96
CA ILE A 51 -21.89 21.60 22.68
C ILE A 51 -21.07 20.49 22.02
N PHE A 52 -19.74 20.59 22.05
CA PHE A 52 -18.87 19.55 21.50
C PHE A 52 -18.93 18.24 22.31
N SER A 53 -19.01 18.33 23.64
CA SER A 53 -19.16 17.17 24.54
C SER A 53 -20.44 16.38 24.27
N GLN A 54 -21.55 17.08 24.00
CA GLN A 54 -22.79 16.43 23.59
C GLN A 54 -22.67 15.79 22.21
N HIS A 55 -21.96 16.46 21.30
CA HIS A 55 -21.75 15.95 19.95
C HIS A 55 -20.96 14.65 19.92
N ILE A 56 -19.84 14.55 20.66
CA ILE A 56 -19.04 13.32 20.68
C ILE A 56 -19.83 12.13 21.23
N LYS A 57 -20.81 12.37 22.11
CA LYS A 57 -21.71 11.33 22.64
C LYS A 57 -22.79 10.89 21.64
N SER A 58 -22.95 11.59 20.52
CA SER A 58 -23.94 11.23 19.50
C SER A 58 -23.60 9.91 18.82
N LYS A 59 -24.62 9.14 18.43
CA LYS A 59 -24.44 7.86 17.71
C LYS A 59 -23.64 8.02 16.42
N ALA A 60 -23.80 9.14 15.72
CA ALA A 60 -23.07 9.42 14.49
C ALA A 60 -21.56 9.52 14.74
N HIS A 61 -21.15 10.28 15.76
CA HIS A 61 -19.75 10.40 16.15
C HIS A 61 -19.18 9.07 16.64
N GLN A 62 -19.90 8.38 17.52
CA GLN A 62 -19.46 7.07 18.03
C GLN A 62 -19.28 6.04 16.92
N LYS A 63 -20.18 6.02 15.92
CA LYS A 63 -20.04 5.15 14.73
C LYS A 63 -18.82 5.55 13.89
N TRP A 64 -18.56 6.84 13.73
CA TRP A 64 -17.37 7.32 13.03
C TRP A 64 -16.07 6.89 13.75
N LEU A 65 -15.99 7.08 15.07
CA LEU A 65 -14.83 6.68 15.87
C LEU A 65 -14.61 5.15 15.83
N GLN A 66 -15.68 4.37 15.93
CA GLN A 66 -15.62 2.91 15.73
C GLN A 66 -15.12 2.55 14.33
N GLY A 67 -15.57 3.26 13.31
CA GLY A 67 -15.10 3.10 11.94
C GLY A 67 -13.60 3.36 11.79
N LEU A 68 -13.06 4.38 12.47
CA LEU A 68 -11.61 4.63 12.48
C LEU A 68 -10.82 3.47 13.08
N ASN A 69 -11.28 2.93 14.22
CA ASN A 69 -10.64 1.78 14.86
C ASN A 69 -10.77 0.50 14.04
N LEU A 70 -11.92 0.28 13.39
CA LEU A 70 -12.12 -0.86 12.49
C LEU A 70 -11.22 -0.77 11.25
N ASN A 71 -11.15 0.40 10.61
CA ASN A 71 -10.29 0.64 9.46
C ASN A 71 -8.81 0.44 9.82
N LYS A 72 -8.40 0.87 11.03
CA LYS A 72 -7.06 0.57 11.54
C LYS A 72 -6.83 -0.94 11.59
N ALA A 73 -7.72 -1.70 12.23
CA ALA A 73 -7.59 -3.16 12.33
C ALA A 73 -7.54 -3.84 10.95
N ASN A 74 -8.42 -3.43 10.03
CA ASN A 74 -8.45 -3.95 8.66
C ASN A 74 -7.13 -3.65 7.92
N TYR A 75 -6.61 -2.43 8.06
CA TYR A 75 -5.35 -2.04 7.43
C TYR A 75 -4.18 -2.93 7.89
N TYR A 76 -4.13 -3.30 9.18
CA TYR A 76 -3.09 -4.22 9.66
C TYR A 76 -3.20 -5.61 9.02
N ILE A 77 -4.41 -6.15 8.93
CA ILE A 77 -4.67 -7.47 8.32
C ILE A 77 -4.30 -7.44 6.83
N GLU A 78 -4.80 -6.45 6.08
CA GLU A 78 -4.50 -6.27 4.65
C GLU A 78 -2.99 -6.15 4.41
N ASN A 79 -2.27 -5.42 5.27
CA ASN A 79 -0.83 -5.27 5.15
C ASN A 79 -0.07 -6.59 5.43
N GLU A 80 -0.57 -7.44 6.32
CA GLU A 80 -0.01 -8.76 6.57
C GLU A 80 -0.23 -9.71 5.37
N GLU A 81 -1.43 -9.70 4.80
CA GLU A 81 -1.73 -10.42 3.56
C GLU A 81 -0.84 -9.93 2.41
N LEU A 82 -0.67 -8.62 2.27
CA LEU A 82 0.20 -8.02 1.25
C LEU A 82 1.66 -8.49 1.37
N LYS A 83 2.19 -8.59 2.60
CA LYS A 83 3.55 -9.12 2.84
C LYS A 83 3.66 -10.57 2.35
N THR A 84 2.64 -11.37 2.60
CA THR A 84 2.58 -12.78 2.15
C THR A 84 2.57 -12.84 0.62
N THR A 85 1.73 -12.04 -0.04
CA THR A 85 1.69 -11.96 -1.51
C THR A 85 3.04 -11.51 -2.09
N LEU A 86 3.70 -10.51 -1.50
CA LEU A 86 5.02 -10.06 -1.94
C LEU A 86 6.08 -11.16 -1.85
N GLN A 87 6.06 -11.95 -0.77
CA GLN A 87 6.98 -13.07 -0.62
C GLN A 87 6.74 -14.15 -1.69
N GLN A 88 5.47 -14.47 -1.96
CA GLN A 88 5.10 -15.42 -3.02
C GLN A 88 5.54 -14.93 -4.41
N GLN A 89 5.28 -13.65 -4.72
CA GLN A 89 5.72 -13.04 -5.97
C GLN A 89 7.23 -13.11 -6.15
N ARG A 90 8.01 -12.81 -5.11
CA ARG A 90 9.48 -12.94 -5.14
C ARG A 90 9.93 -14.38 -5.45
N MET A 91 9.29 -15.38 -4.86
CA MET A 91 9.61 -16.78 -5.15
C MET A 91 9.30 -17.17 -6.59
N VAL A 92 8.15 -16.73 -7.12
CA VAL A 92 7.78 -16.97 -8.52
C VAL A 92 8.77 -16.32 -9.47
N ILE A 93 9.16 -15.07 -9.21
CA ILE A 93 10.16 -14.34 -10.01
C ILE A 93 11.49 -15.11 -10.02
N ALA A 94 12.01 -15.48 -8.85
CA ALA A 94 13.28 -16.21 -8.75
C ALA A 94 13.24 -17.57 -9.50
N LYS A 95 12.10 -18.26 -9.44
CA LYS A 95 11.91 -19.52 -10.20
C LYS A 95 11.93 -19.26 -11.71
N LEU A 96 11.20 -18.24 -12.17
CA LEU A 96 11.14 -17.88 -13.59
C LEU A 96 12.50 -17.42 -14.11
N GLU A 97 13.25 -16.65 -13.33
CA GLU A 97 14.62 -16.21 -13.67
C GLU A 97 15.54 -17.42 -13.88
N LYS A 98 15.48 -18.41 -12.99
CA LYS A 98 16.26 -19.65 -13.13
C LYS A 98 15.85 -20.45 -14.37
N GLU A 99 14.55 -20.59 -14.62
CA GLU A 99 14.06 -21.27 -15.81
C GLU A 99 14.47 -20.57 -17.10
N LEU A 100 14.43 -19.24 -17.12
CA LEU A 100 14.87 -18.42 -18.24
C LEU A 100 16.37 -18.62 -18.50
N GLN A 101 17.19 -18.57 -17.47
CA GLN A 101 18.64 -18.79 -17.59
C GLN A 101 18.95 -20.19 -18.15
N ASN A 102 18.26 -21.22 -17.68
CA ASN A 102 18.41 -22.58 -18.21
C ASN A 102 18.05 -22.68 -19.69
N LYS A 103 16.97 -22.00 -20.11
CA LYS A 103 16.55 -21.94 -21.52
C LYS A 103 17.58 -21.22 -22.38
N ILE A 104 18.13 -20.09 -21.90
CA ILE A 104 19.19 -19.34 -22.60
C ILE A 104 20.43 -20.22 -22.80
N MET A 105 20.93 -20.87 -21.74
CA MET A 105 22.07 -21.79 -21.85
C MET A 105 21.82 -22.93 -22.85
N THR A 106 20.60 -23.47 -22.88
CA THR A 106 20.21 -24.51 -23.83
C THR A 106 20.23 -23.99 -25.27
N ILE A 107 19.71 -22.78 -25.51
CA ILE A 107 19.73 -22.13 -26.81
C ILE A 107 21.17 -21.89 -27.27
N ASP A 108 22.03 -21.36 -26.39
CA ASP A 108 23.44 -21.10 -26.70
C ASP A 108 24.17 -22.38 -27.09
N PHE A 109 23.98 -23.46 -26.32
CA PHE A 109 24.55 -24.77 -26.60
C PHE A 109 24.11 -25.32 -27.96
N LEU A 110 22.80 -25.31 -28.23
CA LEU A 110 22.26 -25.79 -29.51
C LEU A 110 22.73 -24.93 -30.69
N THR A 111 22.83 -23.62 -30.50
CA THR A 111 23.33 -22.68 -31.51
C THR A 111 24.80 -22.97 -31.86
N GLN A 112 25.64 -23.22 -30.85
CA GLN A 112 27.04 -23.63 -31.06
C GLN A 112 27.14 -24.99 -31.77
N GLN A 113 26.28 -25.94 -31.43
CA GLN A 113 26.24 -27.26 -32.08
C GLN A 113 25.86 -27.16 -33.56
N LEU A 114 24.92 -26.27 -33.91
CA LEU A 114 24.55 -26.01 -35.31
C LEU A 114 25.68 -25.31 -36.07
N ALA A 115 26.32 -24.30 -35.48
CA ALA A 115 27.44 -23.60 -36.09
C ALA A 115 28.63 -24.54 -36.37
N SER A 116 28.97 -25.42 -35.41
CA SER A 116 30.05 -26.40 -35.57
C SER A 116 29.73 -27.50 -36.59
N LYS A 117 28.48 -27.93 -36.73
CA LYS A 117 28.04 -28.83 -37.81
C LYS A 117 28.13 -28.16 -39.19
N SER A 118 27.75 -26.89 -39.30
CA SER A 118 27.86 -26.11 -40.54
C SER A 118 29.31 -25.97 -41.02
N ILE A 119 30.28 -25.82 -40.11
CA ILE A 119 31.70 -25.73 -40.43
C ILE A 119 32.24 -27.09 -40.94
N ASN A 120 31.82 -28.20 -40.34
CA ASN A 120 32.28 -29.54 -40.74
C ASN A 120 31.64 -30.08 -42.03
N GLN A 121 30.57 -29.46 -42.53
CA GLN A 121 29.95 -29.85 -43.81
C GLN A 121 30.66 -29.31 -45.06
N LYS A 122 31.69 -28.44 -44.94
CA LYS A 122 32.35 -27.82 -46.10
C LYS A 122 33.43 -28.65 -46.80
N VAL A 123 33.76 -29.85 -46.33
CA VAL A 123 34.71 -30.74 -47.03
C VAL A 123 34.17 -32.16 -47.02
N VAL A 124 33.11 -32.41 -47.80
CA VAL A 124 32.91 -33.74 -48.37
C VAL A 124 33.40 -33.65 -49.81
N THR A 125 34.71 -33.70 -49.99
CA THR A 125 35.26 -34.12 -51.28
C THR A 125 34.79 -35.55 -51.50
N ASN A 126 33.91 -35.73 -52.48
CA ASN A 126 33.48 -37.04 -52.92
C ASN A 126 34.72 -37.80 -53.41
N LEU A 127 35.16 -38.82 -52.66
CA LEU A 127 36.37 -39.60 -52.98
C LEU A 127 36.26 -40.38 -54.30
N LEU A 128 35.10 -40.35 -54.95
CA LEU A 128 34.81 -41.01 -56.22
C LEU A 128 34.89 -40.07 -57.44
N ASP A 129 35.16 -38.77 -57.26
CA ASP A 129 35.25 -37.79 -58.37
C ASP A 129 36.68 -37.66 -58.95
N PHE A 130 37.45 -38.74 -58.99
CA PHE A 130 38.71 -38.80 -59.75
C PHE A 130 38.44 -39.45 -61.12
N ASP A 131 38.23 -38.59 -62.14
CA ASP A 131 38.52 -38.90 -63.55
C ASP A 131 39.92 -38.39 -63.92
#